data_AF-A0A524GJB1-F1
#
_entry.id   AF-A0A524GJB1-F1
#
_cell.length_a   1.000
_cell.length_b   1.000
_cell.length_c   1.000
_cell.angle_alpha   90.00
_cell.angle_beta   90.00
_cell.angle_gamma   90.00
#
_symmetry.space_group_name_H-M   'P 1'
#
loop_
_entity.id
_entity.type
_entity.pdbx_description
1 polymer ?
#
loop_
_entity_poly.entity_id
_entity_poly.type
_entity_poly.pdbx_seq_one_letter_code
_entity_poly.pdbx_strand_id
1 'polypeptide(L)'
;LAAAAEYAAAIRADAFTTTLLYSRYQNHALIRQQAESLSRQCGVPFYYRDFRQGWQEGIDRSIAMGLYRQPYCGCIYSEQERFDKRWRKINKISGSQP
;
A
#
# COMPACT_ATOMS: atom_id res chain seq x y z
N LEU A 1 -8.01 -4.97 6.41
CA LEU A 1 -8.08 -6.35 5.87
C LEU A 1 -9.30 -7.09 6.39
N ALA A 2 -9.54 -7.13 7.72
CA ALA A 2 -10.68 -7.84 8.32
C ALA A 2 -12.04 -7.51 7.68
N ALA A 3 -12.43 -6.23 7.66
CA ALA A 3 -13.68 -5.79 7.03
C ALA A 3 -13.83 -6.22 5.56
N ALA A 4 -12.72 -6.27 4.79
CA ALA A 4 -12.75 -6.74 3.41
C ALA A 4 -12.97 -8.26 3.31
N ALA A 5 -12.36 -9.03 4.21
CA ALA A 5 -12.54 -10.48 4.28
C ALA A 5 -13.97 -10.86 4.75
N GLU A 6 -14.48 -10.16 5.76
CA GLU A 6 -15.85 -10.33 6.26
C GLU A 6 -16.88 -9.99 5.18
N TYR A 7 -16.69 -8.87 4.48
CA TYR A 7 -17.58 -8.47 3.40
C TYR A 7 -17.52 -9.46 2.23
N ALA A 8 -16.33 -9.93 1.87
CA ALA A 8 -16.15 -10.95 0.83
C ALA A 8 -16.88 -12.26 1.19
N ALA A 9 -16.88 -12.67 2.46
CA ALA A 9 -17.64 -13.83 2.93
C ALA A 9 -19.15 -13.58 2.81
N ALA A 10 -19.62 -12.39 3.19
CA ALA A 10 -21.04 -12.03 3.13
C ALA A 10 -21.60 -12.08 1.70
N ILE A 11 -20.82 -11.65 0.71
CA ILE A 11 -21.23 -11.67 -0.71
C ILE A 11 -20.84 -12.95 -1.45
N ARG A 12 -20.21 -13.92 -0.78
CA ARG A 12 -19.69 -15.17 -1.36
C ARG A 12 -18.73 -14.93 -2.53
N ALA A 13 -17.82 -13.96 -2.38
CA ALA A 13 -16.78 -13.72 -3.37
C ALA A 13 -15.78 -14.88 -3.43
N ASP A 14 -15.20 -15.11 -4.61
CA ASP A 14 -14.20 -16.17 -4.82
C ASP A 14 -12.91 -15.93 -4.03
N ALA A 15 -12.55 -14.66 -3.80
CA ALA A 15 -11.38 -14.25 -3.04
C ALA A 15 -11.50 -12.79 -2.60
N PHE A 16 -10.65 -12.37 -1.67
CA PHE A 16 -10.41 -10.96 -1.36
C PHE A 16 -8.93 -10.60 -1.54
N THR A 17 -8.65 -9.31 -1.74
CA THR A 17 -7.29 -8.77 -1.82
C THR A 17 -7.22 -7.36 -1.25
N THR A 18 -6.09 -6.67 -1.38
CA THR A 18 -5.93 -5.29 -0.90
C THR A 18 -5.12 -4.43 -1.86
N THR A 19 -5.50 -3.16 -1.98
CA THR A 19 -4.75 -2.14 -2.73
C THR A 19 -3.42 -1.77 -2.09
N LEU A 20 -3.19 -2.13 -0.82
CA LEU A 20 -1.91 -1.90 -0.14
C LEU A 20 -0.74 -2.61 -0.84
N LEU A 21 -1.02 -3.70 -1.57
CA LEU A 21 -0.05 -4.47 -2.37
C LEU A 21 0.48 -3.73 -3.61
N TYR A 22 -0.03 -2.51 -3.89
CA TYR A 22 0.53 -1.60 -4.90
C TYR A 22 1.67 -0.72 -4.35
N SER A 23 1.69 -0.49 -3.04
CA SER A 23 2.63 0.45 -2.44
C SER A 23 4.02 -0.17 -2.26
N ARG A 24 5.05 0.54 -2.73
CA ARG A 24 6.45 0.15 -2.54
C ARG A 24 6.92 0.25 -1.08
N TYR A 25 6.21 1.02 -0.27
CA TYR A 25 6.54 1.31 1.14
C TYR A 25 5.88 0.34 2.12
N GLN A 26 5.01 -0.55 1.64
CA GLN A 26 4.27 -1.47 2.50
C GLN A 26 5.01 -2.81 2.63
N ASN A 27 4.97 -3.39 3.83
CA ASN A 27 5.54 -4.71 4.07
C ASN A 27 4.59 -5.80 3.56
N HIS A 28 4.81 -6.26 2.33
CA HIS A 28 3.99 -7.31 1.70
C HIS A 28 3.96 -8.62 2.50
N ALA A 29 5.08 -9.00 3.15
CA ALA A 29 5.14 -10.24 3.92
C ALA A 29 4.20 -10.18 5.14
N LEU A 30 4.21 -9.05 5.86
CA LEU A 30 3.30 -8.82 6.98
C LEU A 30 1.83 -8.78 6.53
N ILE A 31 1.55 -8.07 5.43
CA ILE A 31 0.21 -8.00 4.84
C ILE A 31 -0.28 -9.40 4.47
N ARG A 32 0.55 -10.19 3.80
CA ARG A 32 0.23 -11.55 3.38
C ARG A 32 -0.06 -12.43 4.59
N GLN A 33 0.78 -12.40 5.62
CA GLN A 33 0.58 -13.17 6.84
C GLN A 33 -0.77 -12.83 7.52
N GLN A 34 -1.09 -11.55 7.65
CA GLN A 34 -2.36 -11.10 8.25
C GLN A 34 -3.56 -11.53 7.41
N ALA A 35 -3.46 -11.38 6.08
CA ALA A 35 -4.54 -11.74 5.17
C ALA A 35 -4.76 -13.26 5.09
N GLU A 36 -3.71 -14.08 5.13
CA GLU A 36 -3.82 -15.54 5.21
C GLU A 36 -4.46 -15.99 6.54
N SER A 37 -4.18 -15.29 7.64
CA SER A 37 -4.86 -15.53 8.92
C SER A 37 -6.36 -15.28 8.80
N LEU A 38 -6.75 -14.12 8.26
CA LEU A 38 -8.15 -13.76 8.04
C LEU A 38 -8.84 -14.67 7.03
N SER A 39 -8.13 -15.12 6.00
CA SER A 39 -8.64 -16.08 5.01
C SER A 39 -9.09 -17.37 5.68
N ARG A 40 -8.31 -17.91 6.63
CA ARG A 40 -8.68 -19.09 7.42
C ARG A 40 -9.87 -18.83 8.34
N GLN A 41 -9.97 -17.64 8.93
CA GLN A 41 -11.06 -17.28 9.85
C GLN A 41 -12.39 -17.06 9.12
N CYS A 42 -12.38 -16.38 7.97
CA CYS A 42 -13.58 -16.04 7.22
C CYS A 42 -13.98 -17.10 6.17
N GLY A 43 -13.10 -18.07 5.89
CA GLY A 43 -13.36 -19.12 4.89
C GLY A 43 -13.29 -18.62 3.44
N VAL A 44 -12.73 -17.43 3.20
CA VAL A 44 -12.57 -16.85 1.84
C VAL A 44 -11.10 -16.81 1.49
N PRO A 45 -10.67 -17.29 0.30
CA PRO A 45 -9.28 -17.22 -0.13
C PRO A 45 -8.73 -15.78 -0.18
N PHE A 46 -7.50 -15.60 0.28
CA PHE A 46 -6.76 -14.35 0.02
C PHE A 46 -5.99 -14.46 -1.31
N TYR A 47 -6.27 -13.55 -2.23
CA TYR A 47 -5.55 -13.42 -3.49
C TYR A 47 -4.35 -12.48 -3.33
N TYR A 48 -3.16 -13.06 -3.16
CA TYR A 48 -1.91 -12.30 -3.18
C TYR A 48 -1.46 -12.07 -4.62
N ARG A 49 -1.20 -10.80 -4.96
CA ARG A 49 -0.49 -10.41 -6.17
C ARG A 49 0.41 -9.23 -5.87
N ASP A 50 1.63 -9.28 -6.40
CA ASP A 50 2.52 -8.12 -6.35
C ASP A 50 2.09 -7.11 -7.42
N PHE A 51 1.38 -6.06 -7.00
CA PHE A 51 0.91 -5.01 -7.91
C PHE A 51 1.97 -3.91 -8.15
N ARG A 52 3.22 -4.10 -7.69
CA ARG A 52 4.32 -3.17 -7.96
C ARG A 52 4.89 -3.31 -9.38
N GLN A 53 4.57 -4.41 -10.08
CA GLN A 53 4.92 -4.59 -11.48
C GLN A 53 4.26 -3.49 -12.34
N GLY A 54 5.05 -2.81 -13.18
CA GLY A 54 4.57 -1.68 -13.99
C GLY A 54 4.45 -0.36 -13.24
N TRP A 55 4.87 -0.28 -11.97
CA TRP A 55 4.80 0.95 -11.18
C TRP A 55 5.52 2.13 -11.85
N GLN A 56 6.74 1.90 -12.36
CA GLN A 56 7.51 2.96 -13.02
C GLN A 56 6.84 3.42 -14.32
N GLU A 57 6.34 2.48 -15.13
CA GLU A 57 5.59 2.80 -16.34
C GLU A 57 4.34 3.64 -16.01
N GLY A 58 3.63 3.30 -14.93
CA GLY A 58 2.51 4.10 -14.43
C GLY A 58 2.92 5.52 -14.03
N ILE A 59 4.11 5.69 -13.44
CA ILE A 59 4.68 7.02 -13.18
C ILE A 59 4.90 7.77 -14.48
N ASP A 60 5.64 7.18 -15.40
CA ASP A 60 6.05 7.83 -16.64
C ASP A 60 4.84 8.26 -17.47
N ARG A 61 3.82 7.39 -17.57
CA ARG A 61 2.54 7.69 -18.22
C ARG A 61 1.80 8.83 -17.54
N SER A 62 1.71 8.84 -16.21
CA SER A 62 1.01 9.92 -15.49
C SER A 62 1.69 11.28 -15.66
N ILE A 63 3.02 11.31 -15.77
CA ILE A 63 3.79 12.53 -16.07
C ILE A 63 3.49 12.98 -17.51
N ALA A 64 3.54 12.06 -18.48
CA ALA A 64 3.24 12.36 -19.88
C ALA A 64 1.81 12.89 -20.08
N MET A 65 0.86 12.44 -19.26
CA MET A 65 -0.54 12.90 -19.27
C MET A 65 -0.76 14.22 -18.51
N GLY A 66 0.25 14.78 -17.86
CA GLY A 66 0.11 15.99 -17.03
C GLY A 66 -0.77 15.80 -15.79
N LEU A 67 -0.90 14.56 -15.29
CA LEU A 67 -1.72 14.27 -14.11
C LEU A 67 -1.05 14.81 -12.85
N TYR A 68 -1.85 15.40 -11.96
CA TYR A 68 -1.37 15.78 -10.63
C TYR A 68 -0.94 14.53 -9.85
N ARG A 69 0.30 14.55 -9.35
CA ARG A 69 0.87 13.46 -8.56
C ARG A 69 1.13 13.93 -7.15
N GLN A 70 0.31 13.46 -6.21
CA GLN A 70 0.44 13.82 -4.80
C GLN A 70 1.74 13.25 -4.21
N PRO A 71 2.68 14.10 -3.71
CA PRO A 71 3.98 13.63 -3.19
C PRO A 71 3.94 13.24 -1.70
N TYR A 72 2.75 13.00 -1.13
CA TYR A 72 2.54 12.69 0.29
C TYR A 72 1.30 11.79 0.43
N CYS A 73 1.20 11.02 1.51
CA CYS A 73 0.10 10.06 1.69
C CYS A 73 -1.14 10.64 2.39
N GLY A 74 -1.08 11.91 2.81
CA GLY A 74 -2.19 12.61 3.47
C GLY A 74 -2.17 12.51 5.00
N CYS A 75 -1.22 11.80 5.61
CA CYS A 75 -1.03 11.82 7.06
C CYS A 75 -0.15 13.01 7.49
N ILE A 76 -0.31 13.44 8.74
CA ILE A 76 0.44 14.56 9.34
C ILE A 76 1.97 14.37 9.23
N TYR A 77 2.46 13.14 9.29
CA TYR A 77 3.89 12.85 9.15
C TYR A 77 4.40 13.12 7.73
N SER A 78 3.66 12.68 6.70
CA SER A 78 4.01 12.93 5.31
C SER A 78 3.87 14.40 4.92
N GLU A 79 2.95 15.11 5.57
CA GLU A 79 2.80 16.56 5.44
C GLU A 79 3.98 17.30 6.07
N GLN A 80 4.37 16.91 7.30
CA GLN A 80 5.56 17.46 7.95
C GLN A 80 6.81 17.22 7.10
N GLU A 81 7.01 16.02 6.56
CA GLU A 81 8.14 15.74 5.67
C GLU A 81 8.12 16.60 4.39
N ARG A 82 6.92 16.94 3.89
CA ARG A 82 6.75 17.81 2.72
C ARG A 82 7.21 19.25 2.99
N PHE A 83 6.99 19.79 4.18
CA PHE A 83 7.29 21.19 4.50
C PHE A 83 8.58 21.39 5.32
N ASP A 84 8.91 20.46 6.22
CA ASP A 84 10.06 20.56 7.13
C ASP A 84 11.34 19.96 6.52
N LYS A 85 12.18 20.83 5.96
CA LYS A 85 13.48 20.46 5.40
C LYS A 85 14.45 19.89 6.44
N ARG A 86 14.31 20.22 7.74
CA ARG A 86 15.16 19.67 8.81
C ARG A 86 14.82 18.22 9.08
N TRP A 87 13.53 17.88 9.09
CA TRP A 87 13.03 16.51 9.24
C TRP A 87 13.60 15.56 8.17
N ARG A 88 13.63 15.99 6.90
CA ARG A 88 14.25 15.21 5.81
C ARG A 88 15.73 14.93 6.02
N LYS A 89 16.47 15.88 6.59
CA LYS A 89 17.92 15.74 6.81
C LYS A 89 18.20 14.73 7.93
N ILE A 90 17.39 14.75 8.99
CA ILE A 90 17.49 13.80 10.11
C ILE A 90 17.21 12.38 9.62
N ASN A 91 16.10 12.15 8.91
CA ASN A 91 15.73 10.81 8.42
C ASN A 91 16.70 10.23 7.38
N LYS A 92 17.36 11.08 6.58
CA LYS A 92 18.44 10.63 5.67
C LYS A 92 19.67 10.13 6.41
N ILE A 93 19.98 10.69 7.58
CA ILE A 93 21.18 10.35 8.37
C ILE A 93 20.94 9.10 9.21
N SER A 94 19.72 8.88 9.70
CA SER A 94 19.35 7.76 10.56
C SER A 94 19.16 6.41 9.85
N GLY A 95 19.35 6.34 8.53
CA GLY A 95 19.26 5.08 7.77
C GLY A 95 17.86 4.45 7.73
N SER A 96 16.85 5.11 8.28
CA SER A 96 15.44 4.76 8.09
C SER A 96 15.02 5.19 6.68
N GLN A 97 15.43 4.41 5.68
CA GLN A 97 14.86 4.53 4.35
C GLN A 97 13.35 4.19 4.41
N PRO A 98 12.52 4.85 3.59
CA PRO A 98 11.13 4.48 3.41
C PRO A 98 10.97 3.16 2.67
#